data_AF-A0A0S7X835-F1
#
_entry.id   AF-A0A0S7X835-F1
#
_cell.length_a   1.000
_cell.length_b   1.000
_cell.length_c   1.000
_cell.angle_alpha   90.00
_cell.angle_beta   90.00
_cell.angle_gamma   90.00
#
_symmetry.space_group_name_H-M   'P 1'
#
loop_
_entity.id
_entity.type
_entity.pdbx_description
1 polymer ?
#
loop_
_entity_poly.entity_id
_entity_poly.type
_entity_poly.pdbx_seq_one_letter_code
_entity_poly.pdbx_strand_id
1 'polypeptide(L)'
;MSVIKLKLYVTELENTMSLFDVFEIQRSKTAPPAATPEALTDDTAQPAELVGTVEGPYTINGQDLVFKVNGTQVSVTFVSPDPVAIPDVVDEVNTALTNAALPATASEDSGKLKLETDDNGTQFTLEIISGSAMADLGFTAGQKANGLAAHVPLQVGVYQYEFDDGSGEPSYYYRSRFLNTSNGTYSAWTDWMQGQTAAAVDSANLIVGQVRLASLDGSALPNRKIVIVNTFEPNSADGYGIHGKSVELETDGLGMAETTLVKGSIVDVIFAETSIIRRIQVPDTGTEFDLLDDTLVLDDELEIQRPDLPYAPRRS
;
A
#
# COMPACT_ATOMS: atom_id res chain seq x y z
N MET A 1 -7.81 -3.04 -10.04
CA MET A 1 -6.37 -2.71 -10.12
C MET A 1 -5.74 -3.14 -8.82
N SER A 2 -4.54 -3.71 -8.86
CA SER A 2 -3.83 -4.12 -7.66
C SER A 2 -3.23 -2.88 -7.00
N VAL A 3 -3.49 -2.67 -5.71
CA VAL A 3 -2.79 -1.63 -4.94
C VAL A 3 -1.46 -2.20 -4.49
N ILE A 4 -0.36 -1.52 -4.82
CA ILE A 4 0.96 -1.87 -4.29
C ILE A 4 1.17 -1.13 -2.99
N LYS A 5 1.44 -1.88 -1.92
CA LYS A 5 1.74 -1.33 -0.60
C LYS A 5 3.24 -1.34 -0.36
N LEU A 6 3.82 -0.18 -0.20
CA LEU A 6 5.23 -0.02 0.13
C LEU A 6 5.38 0.18 1.63
N LYS A 7 6.33 -0.54 2.23
CA LYS A 7 6.79 -0.29 3.60
C LYS A 7 8.16 0.37 3.53
N LEU A 8 8.24 1.62 4.00
CA LEU A 8 9.46 2.41 4.02
C LEU A 8 9.97 2.50 5.46
N TYR A 9 11.25 2.25 5.66
CA TYR A 9 11.89 2.26 6.97
C TYR A 9 12.86 3.42 7.11
N VAL A 10 12.80 4.12 8.24
CA VAL A 10 13.75 5.19 8.58
C VAL A 10 14.73 4.68 9.62
N THR A 11 15.99 4.54 9.21
CA THR A 11 17.10 4.29 10.13
C THR A 11 17.57 5.59 10.77
N GLU A 12 17.96 5.56 12.06
CA GLU A 12 18.44 6.75 12.78
C GLU A 12 17.46 7.94 12.68
N LEU A 13 16.20 7.71 13.06
CA LEU A 13 15.10 8.67 12.87
C LEU A 13 15.45 10.08 13.39
N GLU A 14 16.05 10.21 14.57
CA GLU A 14 16.43 11.51 15.14
C GLU A 14 17.41 12.28 14.24
N ASN A 15 18.43 11.59 13.71
CA ASN A 15 19.42 12.17 12.82
C ASN A 15 18.79 12.55 11.47
N THR A 16 17.97 11.66 10.90
CA THR A 16 17.25 11.90 9.65
C THR A 16 16.32 13.11 9.76
N MET A 17 15.51 13.19 10.82
CA MET A 17 14.59 14.30 11.05
C MET A 17 15.29 15.62 11.39
N SER A 18 16.55 15.59 11.83
CA SER A 18 17.35 16.81 11.98
C SER A 18 17.77 17.42 10.64
N LEU A 19 17.74 16.62 9.56
CA LEU A 19 18.20 16.98 8.22
C LEU A 19 17.07 17.09 7.21
N PHE A 20 15.98 16.33 7.35
CA PHE A 20 14.90 16.17 6.39
C PHE A 20 13.54 16.16 7.08
N ASP A 21 12.48 16.44 6.33
CA ASP A 21 11.12 16.54 6.85
C ASP A 21 10.09 15.69 6.08
N VAL A 22 10.38 15.27 4.84
CA VAL A 22 9.45 14.46 4.04
C VAL A 22 10.14 13.34 3.24
N PHE A 23 9.35 12.41 2.72
CA PHE A 23 9.75 11.43 1.72
C PHE A 23 9.25 11.79 0.32
N GLU A 24 10.12 11.50 -0.65
CA GLU A 24 9.73 11.34 -2.04
C GLU A 24 9.78 9.89 -2.48
N ILE A 25 8.84 9.50 -3.33
CA ILE A 25 8.73 8.14 -3.86
C ILE A 25 8.68 8.19 -5.37
N GLN A 26 9.44 7.31 -6.01
CA GLN A 26 9.41 7.07 -7.44
C GLN A 26 9.12 5.61 -7.73
N ARG A 27 8.53 5.37 -8.90
CA ARG A 27 8.43 4.05 -9.48
C ARG A 27 9.10 3.95 -10.84
N SER A 28 9.24 2.74 -11.34
CA SER A 28 9.60 2.43 -12.71
C SER A 28 8.93 1.15 -13.18
N LYS A 29 8.47 1.14 -14.43
CA LYS A 29 7.88 -0.04 -15.08
C LYS A 29 8.93 -1.01 -15.61
N THR A 30 10.19 -0.60 -15.60
CA THR A 30 11.33 -1.33 -16.16
C THR A 30 12.35 -1.61 -15.06
N ALA A 31 12.96 -2.80 -15.10
CA ALA A 31 13.96 -3.18 -14.11
C ALA A 31 15.25 -2.35 -14.22
N PRO A 32 15.97 -2.14 -13.10
CA PRO A 32 17.33 -1.61 -13.12
C PRO A 32 18.26 -2.51 -13.95
N PRO A 33 19.28 -1.95 -14.65
CA PRO A 33 19.68 -0.53 -14.66
C PRO A 33 18.90 0.34 -15.66
N ALA A 34 17.96 -0.22 -16.42
CA ALA A 34 17.18 0.49 -17.45
C ALA A 34 15.94 1.22 -16.89
N ALA A 35 15.85 1.37 -15.57
CA ALA A 35 14.72 1.98 -14.88
C ALA A 35 14.49 3.42 -15.36
N THR A 36 13.32 3.68 -15.93
CA THR A 36 12.82 5.03 -16.21
C THR A 36 11.99 5.50 -15.01
N PRO A 37 12.46 6.48 -14.21
CA PRO A 37 11.76 6.91 -13.02
C PRO A 37 10.52 7.74 -13.36
N GLU A 38 9.41 7.43 -12.69
CA GLU A 38 8.16 8.18 -12.66
C GLU A 38 7.93 8.62 -11.21
N ALA A 39 7.66 9.90 -10.97
CA ALA A 39 7.30 10.37 -9.63
C ALA A 39 5.95 9.80 -9.19
N LEU A 40 5.81 9.51 -7.89
CA LEU A 40 4.54 9.14 -7.25
C LEU A 40 4.09 10.16 -6.20
N THR A 41 4.99 11.02 -5.77
CA THR A 41 4.73 12.08 -4.80
C THR A 41 5.22 13.42 -5.34
N ASP A 42 4.55 14.49 -4.94
CA ASP A 42 4.89 15.88 -5.24
C ASP A 42 4.68 16.76 -3.99
N ASP A 43 5.04 18.05 -4.05
CA ASP A 43 4.91 19.02 -2.95
C ASP A 43 3.48 19.05 -2.38
N THR A 44 2.50 18.92 -3.27
CA THR A 44 1.09 18.74 -2.94
C THR A 44 0.50 17.65 -3.82
N ALA A 45 -0.52 16.94 -3.34
CA ALA A 45 -1.18 15.93 -4.16
C ALA A 45 -1.70 16.57 -5.46
N GLN A 46 -1.41 15.95 -6.60
CA GLN A 46 -1.79 16.42 -7.94
C GLN A 46 -2.81 15.48 -8.59
N PRO A 47 -3.67 16.00 -9.48
CA PRO A 47 -4.54 15.18 -10.32
C PRO A 47 -3.74 14.45 -11.40
N ALA A 48 -4.37 13.47 -12.07
CA ALA A 48 -3.81 12.92 -13.30
C ALA A 48 -4.04 13.92 -14.44
N GLU A 49 -2.99 14.24 -15.21
CA GLU A 49 -3.06 15.22 -16.28
C GLU A 49 -2.51 14.67 -17.61
N LEU A 50 -3.25 14.90 -18.70
CA LEU A 50 -2.79 14.67 -20.06
C LEU A 50 -3.04 15.92 -20.92
N VAL A 51 -1.96 16.50 -21.45
CA VAL A 51 -2.03 17.62 -22.40
C VAL A 51 -1.67 17.11 -23.79
N GLY A 52 -2.52 17.43 -24.77
CA GLY A 52 -2.27 17.13 -26.17
C GLY A 52 -1.08 17.93 -26.70
N THR A 53 -0.41 17.44 -27.74
CA THR A 53 0.77 18.13 -28.33
C THR A 53 0.44 19.09 -29.47
N VAL A 54 -0.80 19.09 -29.98
CA VAL A 54 -1.21 19.87 -31.16
C VAL A 54 -2.12 21.03 -30.74
N GLU A 55 -1.73 22.24 -31.13
CA GLU A 55 -2.53 23.46 -30.93
C GLU A 55 -3.67 23.54 -31.96
N GLY A 56 -4.84 23.98 -31.53
CA GLY A 56 -6.00 24.18 -32.40
C GLY A 56 -5.86 25.39 -33.35
N PRO A 57 -6.84 25.62 -34.25
CA PRO A 57 -8.09 24.85 -34.38
C PRO A 57 -7.90 23.51 -35.12
N TYR A 58 -8.88 22.62 -34.98
CA TYR A 58 -8.79 21.23 -35.44
C TYR A 58 -9.70 20.95 -36.64
N THR A 59 -9.42 19.88 -37.40
CA THR A 59 -10.29 19.37 -38.48
C THR A 59 -10.77 17.96 -38.11
N ILE A 60 -11.64 17.89 -37.10
CA ILE A 60 -12.03 16.64 -36.41
C ILE A 60 -13.54 16.38 -36.44
N ASN A 61 -14.34 17.12 -37.21
CA ASN A 61 -15.77 16.83 -37.31
C ASN A 61 -16.04 15.40 -37.80
N GLY A 62 -16.88 14.67 -37.06
CA GLY A 62 -17.22 13.26 -37.30
C GLY A 62 -16.16 12.27 -36.83
N GLN A 63 -15.03 12.75 -36.29
CA GLN A 63 -13.99 11.93 -35.69
C GLN A 63 -14.30 11.62 -34.22
N ASP A 64 -13.61 10.64 -33.65
CA ASP A 64 -13.78 10.25 -32.25
C ASP A 64 -12.48 10.28 -31.44
N LEU A 65 -12.62 10.47 -30.13
CA LEU A 65 -11.58 10.25 -29.13
C LEU A 65 -12.11 9.27 -28.07
N VAL A 66 -11.36 8.20 -27.81
CA VAL A 66 -11.68 7.20 -26.80
C VAL A 66 -10.58 7.16 -25.75
N PHE A 67 -10.96 7.36 -24.50
CA PHE A 67 -10.03 7.36 -23.36
C PHE A 67 -10.70 6.74 -22.13
N LYS A 68 -9.93 6.49 -21.08
CA LYS A 68 -10.43 6.05 -19.78
C LYS A 68 -10.15 7.08 -18.70
N VAL A 69 -11.10 7.22 -17.78
CA VAL A 69 -10.96 7.91 -16.50
C VAL A 69 -11.15 6.88 -15.40
N ASN A 70 -10.15 6.68 -14.55
CA ASN A 70 -10.19 5.70 -13.46
C ASN A 70 -10.59 4.29 -13.93
N GLY A 71 -10.10 3.90 -15.12
CA GLY A 71 -10.42 2.62 -15.76
C GLY A 71 -11.78 2.55 -16.46
N THR A 72 -12.63 3.56 -16.35
CA THR A 72 -13.93 3.63 -17.04
C THR A 72 -13.76 4.32 -18.39
N GLN A 73 -14.16 3.65 -19.47
CA GLN A 73 -14.01 4.16 -20.83
C GLN A 73 -15.09 5.19 -21.18
N VAL A 74 -14.68 6.28 -21.84
CA VAL A 74 -15.52 7.30 -22.43
C VAL A 74 -15.15 7.47 -23.91
N SER A 75 -16.15 7.72 -24.74
CA SER A 75 -15.99 8.00 -26.16
C SER A 75 -16.66 9.33 -26.47
N VAL A 76 -15.91 10.22 -27.12
CA VAL A 76 -16.37 11.54 -27.57
C VAL A 76 -16.39 11.50 -29.09
N THR A 77 -17.54 11.80 -29.69
CA THR A 77 -17.64 12.04 -31.14
C THR A 77 -17.75 13.54 -31.35
N PHE A 78 -16.82 14.11 -32.12
CA PHE A 78 -16.81 15.54 -32.37
C PHE A 78 -17.83 15.89 -33.46
N VAL A 79 -18.68 16.88 -33.21
CA VAL A 79 -19.81 17.21 -34.12
C VAL A 79 -19.81 18.67 -34.58
N SER A 80 -18.99 19.50 -33.94
CA SER A 80 -18.80 20.89 -34.33
C SER A 80 -18.23 21.01 -35.75
N PRO A 81 -18.69 21.98 -36.56
CA PRO A 81 -18.17 22.18 -37.91
C PRO A 81 -16.68 22.54 -37.94
N ASP A 82 -15.96 22.00 -38.92
CA ASP A 82 -14.56 22.36 -39.11
C ASP A 82 -14.39 23.79 -39.67
N PRO A 83 -13.35 24.52 -39.25
CA PRO A 83 -12.38 24.14 -38.21
C PRO A 83 -12.95 24.32 -36.80
N VAL A 84 -12.76 23.32 -35.93
CA VAL A 84 -13.29 23.31 -34.56
C VAL A 84 -12.33 24.08 -33.64
N ALA A 85 -12.84 25.09 -32.93
CA ALA A 85 -12.06 25.84 -31.95
C ALA A 85 -11.87 25.04 -30.66
N ILE A 86 -10.78 25.28 -29.92
CA ILE A 86 -10.50 24.61 -28.64
C ILE A 86 -11.68 24.65 -27.66
N PRO A 87 -12.37 25.79 -27.44
CA PRO A 87 -13.51 25.83 -26.52
C PRO A 87 -14.62 24.84 -26.88
N ASP A 88 -14.91 24.68 -28.18
CA ASP A 88 -15.93 23.73 -28.65
C ASP A 88 -15.50 22.28 -28.41
N VAL A 89 -14.21 21.97 -28.62
CA VAL A 89 -13.63 20.65 -28.29
C VAL A 89 -13.75 20.37 -26.78
N VAL A 90 -13.40 21.35 -25.95
CA VAL A 90 -13.49 21.25 -24.48
C VAL A 90 -14.94 21.00 -24.03
N ASP A 91 -15.90 21.72 -24.61
CA ASP A 91 -17.32 21.57 -24.29
C ASP A 91 -17.88 20.20 -24.68
N GLU A 92 -17.50 19.68 -25.86
CA GLU A 92 -17.92 18.34 -26.32
C GLU A 92 -17.33 17.23 -25.44
N VAL A 93 -16.06 17.34 -25.02
CA VAL A 93 -15.44 16.38 -24.08
C VAL A 93 -16.09 16.46 -22.70
N ASN A 94 -16.28 17.66 -22.14
CA ASN A 94 -16.94 17.83 -20.84
C ASN A 94 -18.38 17.34 -20.84
N THR A 95 -19.10 17.47 -21.96
CA THR A 95 -20.44 16.91 -22.13
C THR A 95 -20.41 15.38 -22.03
N ALA A 96 -19.45 14.72 -22.68
CA ALA A 96 -19.29 13.27 -22.61
C ALA A 96 -18.92 12.79 -21.20
N LEU A 97 -18.01 13.50 -20.52
CA LEU A 97 -17.62 13.22 -19.13
C LEU A 97 -18.80 13.36 -18.17
N THR A 98 -19.59 14.43 -18.31
CA THR A 98 -20.79 14.68 -17.50
C THR A 98 -21.85 13.60 -17.73
N ASN A 99 -22.10 13.22 -18.98
CA ASN A 99 -23.06 12.16 -19.32
C ASN A 99 -22.64 10.79 -18.75
N ALA A 100 -21.33 10.53 -18.66
CA ALA A 100 -20.78 9.32 -18.07
C ALA A 100 -20.64 9.40 -16.53
N ALA A 101 -20.94 10.55 -15.92
CA ALA A 101 -20.75 10.82 -14.49
C ALA A 101 -19.32 10.52 -14.00
N LEU A 102 -18.31 10.92 -14.79
CA LEU A 102 -16.90 10.69 -14.49
C LEU A 102 -16.28 11.93 -13.80
N PRO A 103 -15.42 11.74 -12.78
CA PRO A 103 -14.76 12.82 -12.04
C PRO A 103 -13.51 13.32 -12.79
N ALA A 104 -13.73 13.94 -13.95
CA ALA A 104 -12.70 14.52 -14.76
C ALA A 104 -13.24 15.70 -15.56
N THR A 105 -12.33 16.59 -15.94
CA THR A 105 -12.62 17.79 -16.70
C THR A 105 -11.64 17.96 -17.85
N ALA A 106 -12.14 18.53 -18.94
CA ALA A 106 -11.35 19.03 -20.05
C ALA A 106 -11.19 20.54 -19.93
N SER A 107 -10.02 21.04 -20.32
CA SER A 107 -9.69 22.47 -20.34
C SER A 107 -8.72 22.79 -21.48
N GLU A 108 -8.47 24.07 -21.70
CA GLU A 108 -7.40 24.54 -22.58
C GLU A 108 -6.11 24.74 -21.80
N ASP A 109 -5.01 24.20 -22.31
CA ASP A 109 -3.65 24.62 -21.92
C ASP A 109 -2.88 25.06 -23.17
N SER A 110 -2.60 26.37 -23.25
CA SER A 110 -1.76 26.94 -24.30
C SER A 110 -2.23 26.56 -25.71
N GLY A 111 -3.54 26.64 -25.97
CA GLY A 111 -4.14 26.28 -27.24
C GLY A 111 -4.27 24.77 -27.51
N LYS A 112 -4.01 23.90 -26.52
CA LYS A 112 -4.15 22.44 -26.61
C LYS A 112 -5.26 21.94 -25.70
N LEU A 113 -5.84 20.78 -26.05
CA LEU A 113 -6.75 20.07 -25.18
C LEU A 113 -5.98 19.46 -23.99
N LYS A 114 -6.37 19.81 -22.78
CA LYS A 114 -5.93 19.18 -21.52
C LYS A 114 -7.07 18.37 -20.93
N LEU A 115 -6.77 17.15 -20.50
CA LEU A 115 -7.63 16.29 -19.68
C LEU A 115 -7.05 16.21 -18.27
N GLU A 116 -7.90 16.35 -17.26
CA GLU A 116 -7.50 16.33 -15.85
C GLU A 116 -8.55 15.57 -15.01
N THR A 117 -8.14 14.82 -13.99
CA THR A 117 -9.07 14.26 -13.00
C THR A 117 -9.45 15.31 -11.95
N ASP A 118 -10.68 15.29 -11.46
CA ASP A 118 -11.14 16.31 -10.49
C ASP A 118 -10.51 16.13 -9.09
N ASP A 119 -10.07 14.91 -8.80
CA ASP A 119 -9.43 14.54 -7.54
C ASP A 119 -7.93 14.22 -7.72
N ASN A 120 -7.19 14.28 -6.61
CA ASN A 120 -5.73 14.17 -6.57
C ASN A 120 -5.27 12.85 -5.93
N GLY A 121 -4.11 12.33 -6.36
CA GLY A 121 -3.51 11.12 -5.80
C GLY A 121 -3.27 10.00 -6.81
N THR A 122 -2.47 9.01 -6.39
CA THR A 122 -1.94 7.93 -7.24
C THR A 122 -2.99 6.96 -7.76
N GLN A 123 -4.18 6.94 -7.16
CA GLN A 123 -5.33 6.15 -7.58
C GLN A 123 -6.06 6.73 -8.79
N PHE A 124 -5.92 8.03 -9.05
CA PHE A 124 -6.60 8.68 -10.17
C PHE A 124 -5.77 8.55 -11.45
N THR A 125 -6.44 8.17 -12.54
CA THR A 125 -5.75 7.78 -13.78
C THR A 125 -6.50 8.25 -15.02
N LEU A 126 -5.72 8.64 -16.04
CA LEU A 126 -6.17 8.93 -17.39
C LEU A 126 -5.40 8.06 -18.37
N GLU A 127 -6.09 7.49 -19.37
CA GLU A 127 -5.47 6.66 -20.41
C GLU A 127 -6.12 6.91 -21.76
N ILE A 128 -5.36 7.32 -22.77
CA ILE A 128 -5.83 7.40 -24.16
C ILE A 128 -5.84 5.99 -24.75
N ILE A 129 -6.97 5.56 -25.28
CA ILE A 129 -7.15 4.21 -25.83
C ILE A 129 -7.03 4.21 -27.34
N SER A 130 -7.85 5.01 -28.02
CA SER A 130 -7.97 5.04 -29.48
C SER A 130 -8.78 6.25 -29.94
N GLY A 131 -9.12 6.28 -31.23
CA GLY A 131 -9.99 7.29 -31.85
C GLY A 131 -9.31 7.94 -33.04
N SER A 132 -10.07 8.31 -34.06
CA SER A 132 -9.50 8.93 -35.25
C SER A 132 -8.96 10.34 -34.97
N ALA A 133 -9.55 11.08 -34.03
CA ALA A 133 -9.15 12.45 -33.67
C ALA A 133 -7.86 12.51 -32.84
N MET A 134 -7.37 11.38 -32.34
CA MET A 134 -6.28 11.31 -31.36
C MET A 134 -5.00 12.01 -31.86
N ALA A 135 -4.61 11.75 -33.11
CA ALA A 135 -3.41 12.36 -33.70
C ALA A 135 -3.58 13.86 -33.93
N ASP A 136 -4.77 14.29 -34.36
CA ASP A 136 -5.09 15.71 -34.58
C ASP A 136 -5.13 16.50 -33.26
N LEU A 137 -5.47 15.85 -32.16
CA LEU A 137 -5.42 16.42 -30.80
C LEU A 137 -4.04 16.30 -30.14
N GLY A 138 -3.09 15.59 -30.77
CA GLY A 138 -1.73 15.41 -30.27
C GLY A 138 -1.62 14.42 -29.11
N PHE A 139 -2.46 13.39 -29.09
CA PHE A 139 -2.35 12.26 -28.18
C PHE A 139 -1.78 11.02 -28.89
N THR A 140 -1.35 10.03 -28.10
CA THR A 140 -0.92 8.72 -28.62
C THR A 140 -1.65 7.58 -27.90
N ALA A 141 -1.90 6.47 -28.60
CA ALA A 141 -2.61 5.34 -28.02
C ALA A 141 -1.74 4.70 -26.92
N GLY A 142 -2.35 4.42 -25.77
CA GLY A 142 -1.66 3.95 -24.57
C GLY A 142 -0.98 5.06 -23.76
N GLN A 143 -1.11 6.33 -24.15
CA GLN A 143 -0.63 7.44 -23.35
C GLN A 143 -1.41 7.47 -22.02
N LYS A 144 -0.69 7.34 -20.91
CA LYS A 144 -1.26 7.23 -19.57
C LYS A 144 -0.66 8.26 -18.64
N ALA A 145 -1.52 8.89 -17.83
CA ALA A 145 -1.12 9.71 -16.69
C ALA A 145 -1.76 9.17 -15.40
N ASN A 146 -1.10 9.44 -14.28
CA ASN A 146 -1.61 9.12 -12.95
C ASN A 146 -1.42 10.37 -12.09
N GLY A 147 -2.32 10.57 -11.13
CA GLY A 147 -2.14 11.62 -10.14
C GLY A 147 -0.95 11.33 -9.23
N LEU A 148 -0.56 12.34 -8.47
CA LEU A 148 0.54 12.26 -7.52
C LEU A 148 0.01 12.43 -6.10
N ALA A 149 0.52 11.68 -5.14
CA ALA A 149 0.27 11.93 -3.73
C ALA A 149 1.11 13.14 -3.25
N ALA A 150 0.76 13.70 -2.10
CA ALA A 150 1.69 14.63 -1.44
C ALA A 150 2.91 13.85 -0.90
N HIS A 151 4.04 14.53 -0.74
CA HIS A 151 5.18 13.99 0.00
C HIS A 151 4.75 13.49 1.40
N VAL A 152 5.34 12.37 1.83
CA VAL A 152 4.97 11.75 3.12
C VAL A 152 5.76 12.44 4.25
N PRO A 153 5.13 13.11 5.21
CA PRO A 153 5.85 13.82 6.26
C PRO A 153 6.47 12.86 7.29
N LEU A 154 7.68 13.16 7.71
CA LEU A 154 8.35 12.45 8.81
C LEU A 154 7.74 12.85 10.15
N GLN A 155 7.52 11.85 11.01
CA GLN A 155 6.90 11.99 12.33
C GLN A 155 7.80 11.41 13.42
N VAL A 156 7.83 12.09 14.57
CA VAL A 156 8.62 11.67 15.73
C VAL A 156 8.11 10.32 16.23
N GLY A 157 9.01 9.36 16.43
CA GLY A 157 8.69 8.02 16.90
C GLY A 157 8.15 7.06 15.84
N VAL A 158 7.98 7.50 14.59
CA VAL A 158 7.50 6.65 13.48
C VAL A 158 8.68 6.21 12.63
N TYR A 159 9.01 4.91 12.73
CA TYR A 159 10.14 4.29 12.01
C TYR A 159 9.73 3.55 10.74
N GLN A 160 8.44 3.24 10.59
CA GLN A 160 7.88 2.54 9.44
C GLN A 160 6.72 3.38 8.87
N TYR A 161 6.75 3.61 7.56
CA TYR A 161 5.73 4.32 6.82
C TYR A 161 5.12 3.39 5.77
N GLU A 162 3.84 3.56 5.53
CA GLU A 162 3.13 2.85 4.46
C GLU A 162 2.75 3.82 3.36
N PHE A 163 2.90 3.39 2.11
CA PHE A 163 2.48 4.14 0.93
C PHE A 163 1.75 3.23 -0.05
N ASP A 164 0.58 3.67 -0.50
CA ASP A 164 -0.26 2.95 -1.43
C ASP A 164 -0.12 3.54 -2.84
N ASP A 165 0.39 2.75 -3.78
CA ASP A 165 0.36 3.06 -5.22
C ASP A 165 -0.87 2.39 -5.84
N GLY A 166 -1.95 3.19 -6.03
CA GLY A 166 -3.21 2.72 -6.59
C GLY A 166 -3.17 2.34 -8.07
N SER A 167 -2.12 2.75 -8.79
CA SER A 167 -1.90 2.43 -10.20
C SER A 167 -0.70 1.51 -10.43
N GLY A 168 -0.15 0.95 -9.35
CA GLY A 168 1.03 0.11 -9.35
C GLY A 168 0.78 -1.32 -9.84
N GLU A 169 1.87 -2.01 -10.19
CA GLU A 169 1.86 -3.43 -10.49
C GLU A 169 3.05 -4.14 -9.80
N PRO A 170 2.97 -5.46 -9.53
CA PRO A 170 4.04 -6.19 -8.85
C PRO A 170 5.32 -6.30 -9.69
N SER A 171 5.21 -6.04 -11.00
CA SER A 171 6.33 -5.95 -11.93
C SER A 171 7.08 -4.63 -11.83
N TYR A 172 6.52 -3.62 -11.16
CA TYR A 172 7.14 -2.30 -11.02
C TYR A 172 8.21 -2.29 -9.94
N TYR A 173 9.13 -1.34 -10.07
CA TYR A 173 10.22 -1.11 -9.14
C TYR A 173 10.01 0.24 -8.48
N TYR A 174 10.38 0.35 -7.22
CA TYR A 174 10.17 1.51 -6.38
C TYR A 174 11.47 1.92 -5.70
N ARG A 175 11.60 3.21 -5.40
CA ARG A 175 12.67 3.75 -4.57
C ARG A 175 12.19 5.01 -3.88
N SER A 176 12.84 5.36 -2.80
CA SER A 176 12.53 6.57 -2.03
C SER A 176 13.78 7.37 -1.70
N ARG A 177 13.59 8.64 -1.35
CA ARG A 177 14.61 9.48 -0.72
C ARG A 177 13.95 10.44 0.25
N PHE A 178 14.77 11.05 1.10
CA PHE A 178 14.34 12.13 1.97
C PHE A 178 14.57 13.49 1.31
N LEU A 179 13.68 14.44 1.60
CA LEU A 179 13.76 15.83 1.19
C LEU A 179 13.62 16.71 2.44
N ASN A 180 14.35 17.82 2.44
CA ASN A 180 14.14 18.95 3.35
C ASN A 180 13.43 20.07 2.58
N THR A 181 12.13 20.24 2.80
CA THR A 181 11.33 21.21 2.04
C THR A 181 11.75 22.66 2.29
N SER A 182 12.39 22.95 3.44
CA SER A 182 12.83 24.32 3.77
C SER A 182 14.03 24.81 2.97
N ASN A 183 14.89 23.89 2.51
CA ASN A 183 16.15 24.24 1.83
C ASN A 183 16.41 23.46 0.53
N GLY A 184 15.51 22.54 0.14
CA GLY A 184 15.63 21.73 -1.08
C GLY A 184 16.74 20.69 -1.06
N THR A 185 17.27 20.32 0.11
CA THR A 185 18.31 19.29 0.22
C THR A 185 17.70 17.90 0.14
N TYR A 186 18.34 17.02 -0.64
CA TYR A 186 17.90 15.64 -0.83
C TYR A 186 18.91 14.64 -0.25
N SER A 187 18.42 13.52 0.28
CA SER A 187 19.26 12.35 0.50
C SER A 187 19.57 11.64 -0.81
N ALA A 188 20.49 10.67 -0.76
CA ALA A 188 20.61 9.69 -1.84
C ALA A 188 19.31 8.88 -1.97
N TRP A 189 19.02 8.43 -3.19
CA TRP A 189 17.96 7.45 -3.44
C TRP A 189 18.34 6.11 -2.81
N THR A 190 17.34 5.39 -2.28
CA THR A 190 17.49 3.97 -1.98
C THR A 190 17.73 3.17 -3.25
N ASP A 191 18.23 1.94 -3.09
CA ASP A 191 18.20 0.96 -4.16
C ASP A 191 16.75 0.68 -4.60
N TRP A 192 16.61 0.26 -5.85
CA TRP A 192 15.31 -0.15 -6.39
C TRP A 192 14.85 -1.44 -5.74
N MET A 193 13.63 -1.44 -5.22
CA MET A 193 12.93 -2.62 -4.72
C MET A 193 11.75 -2.95 -5.61
N GLN A 194 11.52 -4.23 -5.90
CA GLN A 194 10.35 -4.63 -6.68
C GLN A 194 9.09 -4.51 -5.81
N GLY A 195 8.00 -4.01 -6.40
CA GLY A 195 6.70 -3.89 -5.74
C GLY A 195 6.18 -5.24 -5.28
N GLN A 196 5.67 -5.28 -4.05
CA GLN A 196 4.98 -6.45 -3.52
C GLN A 196 3.49 -6.15 -3.51
N THR A 197 2.65 -7.11 -3.92
CA THR A 197 1.22 -7.00 -3.64
C THR A 197 1.01 -6.98 -2.13
N ALA A 198 -0.09 -6.38 -1.68
CA ALA A 198 -0.62 -6.66 -0.34
C ALA A 198 -0.62 -8.17 -0.06
N ALA A 199 -0.60 -8.55 1.23
CA ALA A 199 -0.44 -9.92 1.70
C ALA A 199 -1.08 -10.95 0.75
N ALA A 200 -0.30 -11.97 0.36
CA ALA A 200 -0.77 -12.99 -0.57
C ALA A 200 -2.06 -13.67 -0.11
N VAL A 201 -2.30 -13.71 1.21
CA VAL A 201 -3.54 -14.16 1.84
C VAL A 201 -4.46 -12.96 2.04
N ASP A 202 -5.71 -13.08 1.58
CA ASP A 202 -6.75 -12.06 1.77
C ASP A 202 -6.89 -11.73 3.25
N SER A 203 -7.01 -10.44 3.56
CA SER A 203 -7.33 -9.94 4.90
C SER A 203 -8.53 -10.63 5.55
N ALA A 204 -9.50 -11.14 4.77
CA ALA A 204 -10.62 -11.92 5.28
C ALA A 204 -10.18 -13.21 5.99
N ASN A 205 -9.06 -13.80 5.58
CA ASN A 205 -8.45 -15.01 6.14
C ASN A 205 -7.38 -14.73 7.19
N LEU A 206 -7.20 -13.46 7.55
CA LEU A 206 -6.27 -13.02 8.57
C LEU A 206 -7.03 -12.57 9.83
N ILE A 207 -6.41 -12.74 10.99
CA ILE A 207 -6.94 -12.33 12.30
C ILE A 207 -5.80 -11.80 13.19
N VAL A 208 -6.08 -10.78 14.00
CA VAL A 208 -5.07 -10.18 14.88
C VAL A 208 -4.97 -10.97 16.19
N GLY A 209 -3.81 -11.56 16.46
CA GLY A 209 -3.48 -12.15 17.76
C GLY A 209 -2.79 -11.10 18.64
N GLN A 210 -3.32 -10.88 19.84
CA GLN A 210 -2.79 -9.92 20.82
C GLN A 210 -2.33 -10.64 22.08
N VAL A 211 -1.41 -10.03 22.81
CA VAL A 211 -1.03 -10.51 24.15
C VAL A 211 -0.63 -9.35 25.04
N ARG A 212 -0.96 -9.47 26.32
CA ARG A 212 -0.58 -8.50 27.37
C ARG A 212 0.15 -9.23 28.48
N LEU A 213 1.37 -8.80 28.78
CA LEU A 213 2.23 -9.40 29.78
C LEU A 213 2.45 -8.43 30.95
N ALA A 214 2.30 -8.95 32.16
CA ALA A 214 2.61 -8.24 33.39
C ALA A 214 3.40 -9.14 34.35
N SER A 215 4.23 -8.55 35.20
CA SER A 215 4.88 -9.24 36.31
C SER A 215 3.88 -9.53 37.42
N LEU A 216 4.30 -10.33 38.41
CA LEU A 216 3.46 -10.77 39.52
C LEU A 216 2.94 -9.60 40.39
N ASP A 217 3.63 -8.45 40.36
CA ASP A 217 3.22 -7.21 41.03
C ASP A 217 2.22 -6.37 40.21
N GLY A 218 1.85 -6.83 39.01
CA GLY A 218 0.95 -6.14 38.09
C GLY A 218 1.61 -5.11 37.19
N SER A 219 2.94 -4.95 37.25
CA SER A 219 3.66 -4.03 36.37
C SER A 219 3.74 -4.59 34.94
N ALA A 220 3.56 -3.75 33.93
CA ALA A 220 3.72 -4.16 32.53
C ALA A 220 5.14 -4.68 32.25
N LEU A 221 5.25 -5.68 31.38
CA LEU A 221 6.53 -6.24 30.95
C LEU A 221 6.87 -5.78 29.52
N PRO A 222 7.60 -4.67 29.33
CA PRO A 222 8.05 -4.22 28.02
C PRO A 222 9.24 -5.04 27.50
N ASN A 223 9.46 -4.97 26.19
CA ASN A 223 10.58 -5.60 25.47
C ASN A 223 10.68 -7.12 25.71
N ARG A 224 9.55 -7.79 25.91
CA ARG A 224 9.49 -9.25 26.00
C ARG A 224 9.32 -9.82 24.62
N LYS A 225 10.30 -10.61 24.21
CA LYS A 225 10.28 -11.31 22.93
C LYS A 225 9.28 -12.46 22.96
N ILE A 226 8.47 -12.53 21.91
CA ILE A 226 7.46 -13.56 21.70
C ILE A 226 7.70 -14.14 20.32
N VAL A 227 7.76 -15.46 20.22
CA VAL A 227 8.00 -16.16 18.95
C VAL A 227 6.81 -17.05 18.68
N ILE A 228 6.14 -16.83 17.55
CA ILE A 228 5.01 -17.63 17.10
C ILE A 228 5.50 -18.51 15.96
N VAL A 229 5.49 -19.82 16.16
CA VAL A 229 5.99 -20.82 15.20
C VAL A 229 4.79 -21.54 14.60
N ASN A 230 4.67 -21.58 13.28
CA ASN A 230 3.63 -22.38 12.62
C ASN A 230 4.02 -23.87 12.71
N THR A 231 3.18 -24.70 13.33
CA THR A 231 3.60 -26.05 13.74
C THR A 231 3.20 -27.21 12.83
N PHE A 232 2.44 -27.03 11.73
CA PHE A 232 2.28 -28.11 10.75
C PHE A 232 1.76 -27.69 9.35
N GLU A 233 2.09 -28.49 8.33
CA GLU A 233 1.81 -28.31 6.88
C GLU A 233 0.81 -29.35 6.29
N PRO A 234 0.12 -29.04 5.18
CA PRO A 234 0.03 -27.73 4.55
C PRO A 234 -1.19 -26.97 5.07
N ASN A 235 -0.95 -25.92 5.86
CA ASN A 235 -1.94 -24.87 6.00
C ASN A 235 -1.89 -24.05 4.72
N SER A 236 -2.98 -24.11 3.95
CA SER A 236 -3.17 -23.23 2.80
C SER A 236 -4.30 -22.26 3.08
N ALA A 237 -4.06 -20.99 2.83
CA ALA A 237 -5.11 -19.97 2.78
C ALA A 237 -5.08 -19.32 1.40
N ASP A 238 -6.26 -19.16 0.80
CA ASP A 238 -6.42 -18.61 -0.56
C ASP A 238 -5.60 -19.30 -1.64
N GLY A 239 -5.38 -20.61 -1.50
CA GLY A 239 -4.58 -21.39 -2.45
C GLY A 239 -3.07 -21.17 -2.34
N TYR A 240 -2.60 -20.37 -1.38
CA TYR A 240 -1.19 -20.23 -1.03
C TYR A 240 -0.79 -21.25 0.02
N GLY A 241 0.34 -21.93 -0.17
CA GLY A 241 1.00 -22.66 0.91
C GLY A 241 1.63 -21.67 1.89
N ILE A 242 1.29 -21.77 3.17
CA ILE A 242 1.83 -20.88 4.20
C ILE A 242 3.23 -21.38 4.56
N HIS A 243 4.24 -20.79 3.93
CA HIS A 243 5.65 -21.06 4.20
C HIS A 243 6.27 -19.92 5.01
N GLY A 244 6.60 -20.22 6.26
CA GLY A 244 7.21 -19.29 7.20
C GLY A 244 7.39 -19.99 8.53
N LYS A 245 8.63 -20.04 9.02
CA LYS A 245 8.96 -20.83 10.21
C LYS A 245 8.48 -20.16 11.50
N SER A 246 8.50 -18.83 11.57
CA SER A 246 8.13 -18.10 12.77
C SER A 246 7.88 -16.62 12.52
N VAL A 247 7.04 -16.02 13.34
CA VAL A 247 6.89 -14.57 13.52
C VAL A 247 7.49 -14.20 14.87
N GLU A 248 8.35 -13.18 14.92
CA GLU A 248 8.92 -12.66 16.17
C GLU A 248 8.32 -11.30 16.49
N LEU A 249 7.92 -11.11 17.75
CA LEU A 249 7.28 -9.91 18.28
C LEU A 249 8.03 -9.47 19.54
N GLU A 250 7.94 -8.19 19.88
CA GLU A 250 8.35 -7.68 21.18
C GLU A 250 7.22 -6.85 21.80
N THR A 251 7.03 -6.97 23.11
CA THR A 251 6.03 -6.15 23.82
C THR A 251 6.46 -4.69 23.93
N ASP A 252 5.49 -3.78 23.80
CA ASP A 252 5.67 -2.34 23.93
C ASP A 252 5.81 -1.87 25.40
N GLY A 253 5.86 -0.55 25.61
CA GLY A 253 5.94 0.07 26.94
C GLY A 253 4.77 -0.27 27.89
N LEU A 254 3.66 -0.78 27.37
CA LEU A 254 2.47 -1.22 28.11
C LEU A 254 2.43 -2.74 28.28
N GLY A 255 3.45 -3.45 27.82
CA GLY A 255 3.51 -4.91 27.89
C GLY A 255 2.63 -5.59 26.85
N MET A 256 2.22 -4.89 25.79
CA MET A 256 1.34 -5.39 24.73
C MET A 256 2.15 -5.74 23.47
N ALA A 257 1.80 -6.85 22.81
CA ALA A 257 2.27 -7.17 21.47
C ALA A 257 1.10 -7.66 20.61
N GLU A 258 1.15 -7.39 19.31
CA GLU A 258 0.13 -7.85 18.37
C GLU A 258 0.75 -8.30 17.05
N THR A 259 0.09 -9.24 16.38
CA THR A 259 0.47 -9.67 15.03
C THR A 259 -0.71 -10.24 14.28
N THR A 260 -0.57 -10.34 12.97
CA THR A 260 -1.59 -10.92 12.11
C THR A 260 -1.25 -12.37 11.80
N LEU A 261 -2.19 -13.28 12.08
CA LEU A 261 -2.06 -14.71 11.85
C LEU A 261 -3.14 -15.19 10.88
N VAL A 262 -2.91 -16.32 10.24
CA VAL A 262 -3.89 -16.93 9.36
C VAL A 262 -4.95 -17.65 10.20
N LYS A 263 -6.22 -17.35 9.95
CA LYS A 263 -7.38 -18.00 10.59
C LYS A 263 -7.28 -19.52 10.43
N GLY A 264 -7.53 -20.25 11.51
CA GLY A 264 -7.51 -21.71 11.54
C GLY A 264 -6.13 -22.36 11.60
N SER A 265 -5.05 -21.58 11.52
CA SER A 265 -3.70 -22.12 11.65
C SER A 265 -3.44 -22.62 13.07
N ILE A 266 -2.54 -23.61 13.18
CA ILE A 266 -2.05 -24.10 14.47
C ILE A 266 -0.65 -23.52 14.68
N VAL A 267 -0.46 -22.85 15.80
CA VAL A 267 0.81 -22.16 16.11
C VAL A 267 1.29 -22.48 17.52
N ASP A 268 2.59 -22.54 17.69
CA ASP A 268 3.26 -22.57 18.99
C ASP A 268 3.68 -21.14 19.36
N VAL A 269 3.11 -20.61 20.44
CA VAL A 269 3.46 -19.32 21.03
C VAL A 269 4.49 -19.54 22.11
N ILE A 270 5.67 -18.98 21.92
CA ILE A 270 6.83 -19.11 22.80
C ILE A 270 7.13 -17.74 23.41
N PHE A 271 7.10 -17.65 24.73
CA PHE A 271 7.47 -16.44 25.46
C PHE A 271 8.95 -16.54 25.84
N ALA A 272 9.80 -15.77 25.17
CA ALA A 272 11.24 -15.80 25.42
C ALA A 272 11.54 -15.46 26.88
N GLU A 273 12.61 -16.05 27.41
CA GLU A 273 13.01 -15.95 28.84
C GLU A 273 12.04 -16.62 29.82
N THR A 274 10.98 -17.25 29.34
CA THR A 274 10.12 -18.13 30.12
C THR A 274 10.23 -19.57 29.61
N SER A 275 9.78 -20.53 30.41
CA SER A 275 9.59 -21.92 29.96
C SER A 275 8.20 -22.14 29.38
N ILE A 276 7.46 -21.08 29.05
CA ILE A 276 6.09 -21.16 28.56
C ILE A 276 6.13 -21.30 27.04
N ILE A 277 5.66 -22.46 26.59
CA ILE A 277 5.33 -22.75 25.20
C ILE A 277 3.86 -23.15 25.22
N ARG A 278 3.06 -22.58 24.32
CA ARG A 278 1.64 -22.93 24.18
C ARG A 278 1.32 -23.22 22.74
N ARG A 279 0.76 -24.39 22.47
CA ARG A 279 0.15 -24.66 21.17
C ARG A 279 -1.30 -24.21 21.18
N ILE A 280 -1.68 -23.39 20.22
CA ILE A 280 -3.05 -22.88 20.09
C ILE A 280 -3.56 -23.07 18.67
N GLN A 281 -4.88 -23.19 18.53
CA GLN A 281 -5.58 -23.02 17.27
C GLN A 281 -6.01 -21.57 17.11
N VAL A 282 -5.52 -20.91 16.05
CA VAL A 282 -5.94 -19.55 15.70
C VAL A 282 -7.42 -19.58 15.29
N PRO A 283 -8.27 -18.70 15.82
CA PRO A 283 -9.71 -18.74 15.52
C PRO A 283 -10.02 -18.59 14.04
N ASP A 284 -11.03 -19.33 13.57
CA ASP A 284 -11.54 -19.25 12.19
C ASP A 284 -12.46 -18.04 11.94
N THR A 285 -12.87 -17.35 13.01
CA THR A 285 -13.82 -16.24 12.96
C THR A 285 -13.39 -15.10 13.88
N GLY A 286 -13.87 -13.90 13.59
CA GLY A 286 -13.55 -12.69 14.35
C GLY A 286 -12.50 -11.81 13.68
N THR A 287 -12.14 -10.73 14.37
CA THR A 287 -11.16 -9.72 13.94
C THR A 287 -9.91 -9.73 14.81
N GLU A 288 -10.04 -10.13 16.09
CA GLU A 288 -8.96 -10.20 17.06
C GLU A 288 -9.17 -11.35 18.06
N PHE A 289 -8.10 -11.81 18.70
CA PHE A 289 -8.14 -12.77 19.80
C PHE A 289 -6.91 -12.62 20.73
N ASP A 290 -7.04 -13.12 21.96
CA ASP A 290 -5.93 -13.15 22.93
C ASP A 290 -5.10 -14.45 22.75
N LEU A 291 -3.80 -14.31 22.52
CA LEU A 291 -2.86 -15.43 22.44
C LEU A 291 -2.76 -16.21 23.75
N LEU A 292 -3.24 -15.61 24.86
CA LEU A 292 -3.35 -16.26 26.17
C LEU A 292 -4.71 -16.90 26.45
N ASP A 293 -5.68 -16.86 25.53
CA ASP A 293 -6.99 -17.47 25.73
C ASP A 293 -6.90 -18.99 25.92
N ASP A 294 -7.30 -19.46 27.10
CA ASP A 294 -7.26 -20.87 27.48
C ASP A 294 -8.19 -21.75 26.61
N THR A 295 -9.20 -21.17 25.97
CA THR A 295 -10.13 -21.91 25.12
C THR A 295 -9.53 -22.31 23.77
N LEU A 296 -8.42 -21.68 23.37
CA LEU A 296 -7.73 -21.92 22.10
C LEU A 296 -6.61 -22.96 22.21
N VAL A 297 -6.27 -23.37 23.43
CA VAL A 297 -5.19 -24.32 23.70
C VAL A 297 -5.54 -25.67 23.12
N LEU A 298 -4.65 -26.21 22.30
CA LEU A 298 -4.70 -27.60 21.91
C LEU A 298 -3.96 -28.42 22.97
N ASP A 299 -4.50 -29.59 23.29
CA ASP A 299 -3.93 -30.51 24.27
C ASP A 299 -2.47 -30.81 23.88
N ASP A 300 -1.53 -30.33 24.70
CA ASP A 300 -0.11 -30.50 24.46
C ASP A 300 0.30 -31.83 25.10
N GLU A 301 0.47 -32.87 24.28
CA GLU A 301 0.94 -34.19 24.73
C GLU A 301 2.33 -34.15 25.42
N LEU A 302 2.99 -32.98 25.46
CA LEU A 302 4.25 -32.71 26.14
C LEU A 302 4.10 -31.85 27.40
N GLU A 303 2.99 -31.96 28.12
CA GLU A 303 2.82 -31.36 29.45
C GLU A 303 4.10 -31.56 30.30
N ILE A 304 4.71 -30.46 30.76
CA ILE A 304 5.80 -30.50 31.74
C ILE A 304 5.23 -31.21 32.97
N GLN A 305 5.54 -32.50 33.14
CA GLN A 305 5.18 -33.24 34.34
C GLN A 305 5.71 -32.48 35.55
N ARG A 306 4.82 -31.80 36.28
CA ARG A 306 5.16 -31.28 37.60
C ARG A 306 5.48 -32.51 38.44
N PRO A 307 6.72 -32.67 38.93
CA PRO A 307 7.00 -33.73 39.88
C PRO A 307 6.13 -33.46 41.10
N ASP A 308 5.18 -34.34 41.38
CA ASP A 308 4.43 -34.32 42.62
C ASP A 308 5.43 -34.65 43.72
N LEU A 309 6.07 -33.64 44.29
CA LEU A 309 6.99 -33.80 45.42
C LEU A 309 6.12 -33.96 46.67
N PRO A 310 6.01 -35.17 47.24
CA PRO A 310 5.24 -35.36 48.47
C PRO A 310 5.88 -34.49 49.56
N TYR A 311 5.13 -33.49 50.04
CA TYR A 311 5.52 -32.72 51.20
C TYR A 311 5.67 -33.66 52.40
N ALA A 312 6.90 -33.81 52.90
CA ALA A 312 7.13 -34.54 54.13
C ALA A 312 6.39 -33.81 55.28
N PRO A 313 5.48 -34.48 56.01
CA PRO A 313 4.80 -33.85 57.13
C PRO A 313 5.83 -33.44 58.18
N ARG A 314 5.81 -32.15 58.56
CA ARG A 314 6.59 -31.63 59.69
C ARG A 314 6.21 -32.44 60.94
N ARG A 315 7.16 -33.18 61.51
CA ARG A 315 7.00 -33.75 62.85
C ARG A 315 7.04 -32.59 63.85
N SER A 316 5.91 -32.36 64.52
CA SER A 316 5.81 -31.59 65.76
C SER A 316 6.47 -32.34 66.91
#